data_AF-A0A959RZV6-F1
#
_entry.id   AF-A0A959RZV6-F1
#
_cell.length_a   1.000
_cell.length_b   1.000
_cell.length_c   1.000
_cell.angle_alpha   90.00
_cell.angle_beta   90.00
_cell.angle_gamma   90.00
#
_symmetry.space_group_name_H-M   'P 1'
#
loop_
_entity.id
_entity.type
_entity.pdbx_description
1 polymer ?
#
loop_
_entity_poly.entity_id
_entity_poly.type
_entity_poly.pdbx_seq_one_letter_code
_entity_poly.pdbx_strand_id
1 'polypeptide(L)'
;MDFIKNLTAKYNWEAILQTSIQIIIILVVAWIITKFLKKFLQRVQKNLVKNSKIESSPPGEYEKRINTIIRLVKQGAIITIWIITFMVVLKEFGVDIAPIIAGAGIVGLAVGFGAKNLVRDIISGIFIILENQIRVGDVAVINGTSGAVEKINF
;
A
#
# COMPACT_ATOMS: atom_id res chain seq x y z
N MET A 1 10.01 -54.58 16.23
CA MET A 1 9.98 -53.70 15.04
C MET A 1 8.76 -52.79 14.99
N ASP A 2 7.90 -52.82 16.01
CA ASP A 2 6.63 -52.07 16.06
C ASP A 2 6.75 -50.65 16.65
N PHE A 3 7.88 -50.32 17.29
CA PHE A 3 8.16 -49.00 17.84
C PHE A 3 8.44 -47.95 16.73
N ILE A 4 9.09 -48.36 15.64
CA ILE A 4 9.39 -47.48 14.49
C ILE A 4 8.12 -47.23 13.65
N LYS A 5 7.25 -48.23 13.51
CA LYS A 5 5.95 -48.08 12.82
C LYS A 5 5.00 -47.12 13.54
N ASN A 6 5.03 -47.09 14.88
CA ASN A 6 4.25 -46.12 15.67
C ASN A 6 4.83 -44.69 15.64
N LEU A 7 6.13 -44.53 15.36
CA LEU A 7 6.75 -43.22 15.11
C LEU A 7 6.49 -42.71 13.69
N THR A 8 6.47 -43.58 12.68
CA THR A 8 6.12 -43.19 11.30
C THR A 8 4.62 -43.05 11.05
N ALA A 9 3.75 -43.68 11.85
CA ALA A 9 2.30 -43.47 11.81
C ALA A 9 1.83 -42.19 12.55
N LYS A 10 2.69 -41.63 13.43
CA LYS A 10 2.40 -40.40 14.20
C LYS A 10 2.92 -39.14 13.52
N TYR A 11 3.77 -39.27 12.50
CA TYR A 11 4.35 -38.16 11.75
C TYR A 11 4.03 -38.33 10.26
N ASN A 12 3.02 -37.60 9.80
CA ASN A 12 2.60 -37.58 8.40
C ASN A 12 3.69 -36.92 7.54
N TRP A 13 4.64 -37.71 7.03
CA TRP A 13 5.68 -37.23 6.12
C TRP A 13 5.12 -36.52 4.89
N GLU A 14 3.94 -36.94 4.43
CA GLU A 14 3.10 -36.26 3.43
C GLU A 14 2.73 -34.82 3.85
N ALA A 15 2.31 -34.62 5.11
CA ALA A 15 1.91 -33.30 5.60
C ALA A 15 3.11 -32.36 5.71
N ILE A 16 4.28 -32.86 6.10
CA ILE A 16 5.50 -32.04 6.22
C ILE A 16 6.03 -31.64 4.84
N LEU A 17 5.98 -32.55 3.87
CA LEU A 17 6.31 -32.24 2.48
C LEU A 17 5.33 -31.21 1.90
N GLN A 18 4.04 -31.34 2.20
CA GLN A 18 3.00 -30.42 1.76
C GLN A 18 3.15 -29.02 2.38
N THR A 19 3.36 -28.91 3.70
CA THR A 19 3.58 -27.62 4.35
C THR A 19 4.86 -26.95 3.83
N SER A 20 5.92 -27.72 3.59
CA SER A 20 7.17 -27.19 3.05
C SER A 20 7.00 -26.63 1.63
N ILE A 21 6.25 -27.32 0.75
CA ILE A 21 6.00 -26.84 -0.61
C ILE A 21 5.12 -25.59 -0.61
N GLN A 22 4.12 -25.53 0.27
CA GLN A 22 3.23 -24.37 0.42
C GLN A 22 4.02 -23.14 0.88
N ILE A 23 4.90 -23.28 1.88
CA ILE A 23 5.76 -22.18 2.33
C ILE A 23 6.66 -21.68 1.20
N ILE A 24 7.26 -22.58 0.41
CA ILE A 24 8.08 -22.19 -0.75
C ILE A 24 7.24 -21.41 -1.76
N ILE A 25 6.02 -21.87 -2.07
CA ILE A 25 5.11 -21.17 -2.99
C ILE A 25 4.76 -19.77 -2.45
N ILE A 26 4.43 -19.64 -1.17
CA ILE A 26 4.12 -18.36 -0.53
C ILE A 26 5.31 -17.39 -0.65
N LEU A 27 6.53 -17.86 -0.37
CA LEU A 27 7.74 -17.05 -0.50
C LEU A 27 8.03 -16.65 -1.96
N VAL A 28 7.81 -17.56 -2.92
CA VAL A 28 7.95 -17.25 -4.35
C VAL A 28 6.94 -16.21 -4.78
N VAL A 29 5.67 -16.33 -4.37
CA VAL A 29 4.62 -15.35 -4.65
C VAL A 29 4.97 -14.00 -4.04
N ALA A 30 5.39 -13.95 -2.77
CA ALA A 30 5.83 -12.71 -2.11
C ALA A 30 7.02 -12.07 -2.84
N TRP A 31 7.99 -12.88 -3.30
CA TRP A 31 9.11 -12.40 -4.10
C TRP A 31 8.67 -11.84 -5.45
N ILE A 32 7.75 -12.51 -6.15
CA ILE A 32 7.18 -12.02 -7.41
C ILE A 32 6.44 -10.70 -7.20
N ILE A 33 5.58 -10.61 -6.18
CA ILE A 33 4.82 -9.40 -5.84
C ILE A 33 5.78 -8.25 -5.53
N THR A 34 6.78 -8.45 -4.68
CA THR A 34 7.74 -7.38 -4.34
C THR A 34 8.57 -6.95 -5.55
N LYS A 35 8.94 -7.88 -6.43
CA LYS A 35 9.64 -7.56 -7.69
C LYS A 35 8.74 -6.76 -8.64
N PHE A 36 7.48 -7.16 -8.77
CA PHE A 36 6.49 -6.45 -9.57
C PHE A 36 6.26 -5.04 -9.03
N LEU A 37 6.04 -4.89 -7.73
CA LEU A 37 5.87 -3.61 -7.04
C LEU A 37 7.08 -2.68 -7.26
N LYS A 38 8.30 -3.19 -7.05
CA LYS A 38 9.54 -2.41 -7.29
C LYS A 38 9.61 -1.92 -8.74
N LYS A 39 9.30 -2.79 -9.70
CA LYS A 39 9.32 -2.47 -11.13
C LYS A 39 8.21 -1.47 -11.51
N PHE A 40 7.02 -1.62 -10.93
CA PHE A 40 5.90 -0.72 -11.14
C PHE A 40 6.19 0.68 -10.60
N LEU A 41 6.66 0.79 -9.35
CA LEU A 41 7.00 2.07 -8.73
C LEU A 41 8.17 2.77 -9.45
N GLN A 42 9.17 2.02 -9.93
CA GLN A 42 10.24 2.59 -10.76
C GLN A 42 9.73 3.11 -12.12
N ARG A 43 8.75 2.43 -12.73
CA ARG A 43 8.11 2.92 -13.97
C ARG A 43 7.36 4.22 -13.72
N VAL A 44 6.57 4.27 -12.65
CA VAL A 44 5.85 5.48 -12.22
C VAL A 44 6.84 6.62 -11.95
N GLN A 45 7.91 6.37 -11.19
CA GLN A 45 8.96 7.35 -10.91
C GLN A 45 9.55 7.94 -12.19
N LYS A 46 9.96 7.08 -13.13
CA LYS A 46 10.57 7.53 -14.39
C LYS A 46 9.58 8.34 -15.22
N ASN A 47 8.32 7.96 -15.26
CA ASN A 47 7.30 8.68 -16.03
C ASN A 47 7.01 10.06 -15.43
N LEU A 48 6.89 10.15 -14.10
CA LEU A 48 6.63 11.42 -13.41
C LEU A 48 7.81 12.40 -13.51
N VAL A 49 9.05 11.91 -13.34
CA VAL A 49 10.27 12.75 -13.46
C VAL A 49 10.57 13.13 -14.92
N LYS A 50 10.23 12.27 -15.89
CA LYS A 50 10.43 12.58 -17.32
C LYS A 50 9.43 13.63 -17.80
N ASN A 51 8.18 13.56 -17.35
CA ASN A 51 7.13 14.50 -17.76
C ASN A 51 7.27 15.88 -17.09
N SER A 52 7.96 15.97 -15.96
CA SER A 52 8.17 17.23 -15.25
C SER A 52 9.33 18.09 -15.75
N LYS A 53 10.11 17.61 -16.71
CA LYS A 53 11.08 18.48 -17.43
C LYS A 53 10.38 19.54 -18.30
N ILE A 54 9.05 19.49 -18.39
CA ILE A 54 8.23 20.34 -19.26
C ILE A 54 7.62 21.53 -18.49
N GLU A 55 7.57 21.52 -17.15
CA GLU A 55 6.99 22.61 -16.34
C GLU A 55 8.04 23.34 -15.49
N SER A 56 7.94 24.67 -15.51
CA SER A 56 8.82 25.72 -15.00
C SER A 56 9.12 25.73 -13.48
N SER A 57 9.52 24.61 -12.89
CA SER A 57 10.04 24.53 -11.52
C SER A 57 11.58 24.59 -11.49
N PRO A 58 12.23 25.08 -10.41
CA PRO A 58 13.68 25.06 -10.28
C PRO A 58 14.24 23.66 -10.55
N PRO A 59 15.35 23.53 -11.32
CA PRO A 59 15.86 22.23 -11.70
C PRO A 59 16.18 21.37 -10.47
N GLY A 60 15.39 20.30 -10.27
CA GLY A 60 15.64 19.24 -9.29
C GLY A 60 14.75 19.20 -8.04
N GLU A 61 13.95 20.24 -7.72
CA GLU A 61 13.09 20.19 -6.51
C GLU A 61 11.91 19.22 -6.67
N TYR A 62 11.25 19.26 -7.82
CA TYR A 62 10.14 18.36 -8.13
C TYR A 62 10.60 16.88 -8.17
N GLU A 63 11.79 16.63 -8.72
CA GLU A 63 12.39 15.28 -8.74
C GLU A 63 12.68 14.78 -7.31
N LYS A 64 13.25 15.62 -6.44
CA LYS A 64 13.48 15.29 -5.03
C LYS A 64 12.17 14.97 -4.29
N ARG A 65 11.11 15.73 -4.56
CA ARG A 65 9.77 15.50 -3.98
C ARG A 65 9.20 14.16 -4.42
N ILE A 66 9.22 13.85 -5.71
CA ILE A 66 8.76 12.55 -6.23
C ILE A 66 9.56 11.41 -5.62
N ASN A 67 10.88 11.53 -5.60
CA ASN A 67 11.76 10.48 -5.10
C ASN A 67 11.44 10.16 -3.63
N THR A 68 11.18 11.18 -2.82
CA THR A 68 10.77 11.02 -1.42
C THR A 68 9.41 10.33 -1.32
N ILE A 69 8.39 10.79 -2.06
CA ILE A 69 7.05 10.20 -2.02
C ILE A 69 7.09 8.73 -2.44
N ILE A 70 7.75 8.41 -3.56
CA ILE A 70 7.85 7.04 -4.07
C ILE A 70 8.63 6.16 -3.11
N ARG A 71 9.67 6.69 -2.45
CA ARG A 71 10.42 5.95 -1.42
C ARG A 71 9.52 5.60 -0.23
N LEU A 72 8.72 6.54 0.26
CA LEU A 72 7.80 6.30 1.39
C LEU A 72 6.73 5.26 1.03
N VAL A 73 6.09 5.40 -0.13
CA VAL A 73 5.09 4.44 -0.63
C VAL A 73 5.71 3.05 -0.80
N LYS A 74 6.91 2.98 -1.39
CA LYS A 74 7.64 1.71 -1.59
C LYS A 74 7.94 1.04 -0.25
N GLN A 75 8.43 1.79 0.74
CA GLN A 75 8.77 1.25 2.04
C GLN A 75 7.53 0.72 2.77
N GLY A 76 6.45 1.51 2.82
CA GLY A 76 5.19 1.09 3.45
C GLY A 76 4.60 -0.17 2.79
N ALA A 77 4.59 -0.23 1.45
CA ALA A 77 4.07 -1.38 0.73
C ALA A 77 4.93 -2.64 0.93
N ILE A 78 6.27 -2.52 0.91
CA ILE A 78 7.16 -3.67 1.16
C ILE A 78 6.97 -4.19 2.60
N ILE A 79 6.90 -3.31 3.59
CA ILE A 79 6.67 -3.70 4.99
C ILE A 79 5.34 -4.46 5.11
N THR A 80 4.27 -3.93 4.51
CA THR A 80 2.95 -4.56 4.52
C THR A 80 2.96 -5.96 3.90
N ILE A 81 3.61 -6.12 2.74
CA ILE A 81 3.75 -7.43 2.08
C ILE A 81 4.47 -8.43 2.99
N TRP A 82 5.55 -8.01 3.64
CA TRP A 82 6.30 -8.89 4.54
C TRP A 82 5.50 -9.28 5.79
N ILE A 83 4.73 -8.36 6.37
CA ILE A 83 3.84 -8.67 7.50
C ILE A 83 2.82 -9.73 7.08
N ILE A 84 2.15 -9.55 5.93
CA ILE A 84 1.17 -10.52 5.42
C ILE A 84 1.83 -11.87 5.14
N THR A 85 3.00 -11.86 4.47
CA THR A 85 3.74 -13.08 4.16
C THR A 85 4.12 -13.84 5.44
N PHE A 86 4.60 -13.12 6.45
CA PHE A 86 4.93 -13.70 7.75
C PHE A 86 3.71 -14.33 8.43
N MET A 87 2.56 -13.63 8.44
CA MET A 87 1.32 -14.17 9.00
C MET A 87 0.87 -15.45 8.29
N VAL A 88 0.89 -15.47 6.95
CA VAL A 88 0.50 -16.65 6.17
C VAL A 88 1.45 -17.82 6.47
N VAL A 89 2.76 -17.57 6.59
CA VAL A 89 3.72 -18.59 6.99
C VAL A 89 3.45 -19.12 8.40
N LEU A 90 3.11 -18.26 9.36
CA LEU A 90 2.73 -18.69 10.72
C LEU A 90 1.51 -19.61 10.73
N LYS A 91 0.52 -19.32 9.87
CA LYS A 91 -0.67 -20.16 9.71
C LYS A 91 -0.32 -21.57 9.25
N GLU A 92 0.64 -21.71 8.33
CA GLU A 92 1.12 -23.02 7.85
C GLU A 92 1.82 -23.82 8.96
N PHE A 93 2.43 -23.15 9.94
CA PHE A 93 2.96 -23.79 11.15
C PHE A 93 1.89 -24.15 12.18
N GLY A 94 0.60 -23.94 11.88
CA GLY A 94 -0.51 -24.21 12.78
C GLY A 94 -0.74 -23.15 13.85
N VAL A 95 -0.12 -21.98 13.74
CA VAL A 95 -0.37 -20.84 14.64
C VAL A 95 -1.68 -20.17 14.23
N ASP A 96 -2.56 -19.91 15.20
CA ASP A 96 -3.75 -19.13 14.94
C ASP A 96 -3.40 -17.67 14.68
N ILE A 97 -3.72 -17.20 13.47
CA ILE A 97 -3.47 -15.83 13.02
C ILE A 97 -4.65 -14.89 13.32
N ALA A 98 -5.80 -15.39 13.79
CA ALA A 98 -6.97 -14.57 14.07
C ALA A 98 -6.69 -13.44 15.08
N PRO A 99 -5.94 -13.66 16.19
CA PRO A 99 -5.56 -12.56 17.10
C PRO A 99 -4.68 -11.50 16.43
N ILE A 100 -3.77 -11.92 15.54
CA ILE A 100 -2.88 -11.02 14.82
C ILE A 100 -3.67 -10.19 13.82
N ILE A 101 -4.60 -10.80 13.08
CA ILE A 101 -5.51 -10.10 12.16
C ILE A 101 -6.38 -9.10 12.93
N ALA A 102 -6.92 -9.48 14.10
CA ALA A 102 -7.72 -8.60 14.94
C ALA A 102 -6.91 -7.36 15.38
N GLY A 103 -5.67 -7.57 15.85
CA GLY A 103 -4.76 -6.47 16.21
C GLY A 103 -4.37 -5.59 15.01
N ALA A 104 -4.05 -6.21 13.87
CA ALA A 104 -3.76 -5.50 12.62
C ALA A 104 -4.97 -4.67 12.14
N GLY A 105 -6.19 -5.14 12.38
CA GLY A 105 -7.42 -4.40 12.13
C GLY A 105 -7.48 -3.10 12.93
N ILE A 106 -7.18 -3.12 14.23
CA ILE A 106 -7.16 -1.93 15.09
C ILE A 106 -6.09 -0.93 14.61
N VAL A 107 -4.89 -1.42 14.28
CA VAL A 107 -3.82 -0.57 13.71
C VAL A 107 -4.26 0.03 12.38
N GLY A 108 -4.92 -0.76 11.53
CA GLY A 108 -5.49 -0.30 10.26
C GLY A 108 -6.53 0.80 10.45
N LEU A 109 -7.40 0.68 11.45
CA LEU A 109 -8.37 1.71 11.82
C LEU A 109 -7.66 2.99 12.29
N ALA A 110 -6.62 2.89 13.11
CA ALA A 110 -5.85 4.04 13.56
C ALA A 110 -5.20 4.80 12.39
N VAL A 111 -4.59 4.07 11.44
CA VAL A 111 -4.03 4.65 10.21
C VAL A 111 -5.13 5.27 9.35
N GLY A 112 -6.28 4.59 9.21
CA GLY A 112 -7.44 5.10 8.49
C GLY A 112 -8.00 6.39 9.07
N PHE A 113 -8.09 6.50 10.41
CA PHE A 113 -8.48 7.74 11.07
C PHE A 113 -7.44 8.85 10.90
N GLY A 114 -6.15 8.52 10.90
CA GLY A 114 -5.09 9.48 10.57
C GLY A 114 -5.20 10.03 9.14
N ALA A 115 -5.64 9.20 8.19
CA ALA A 115 -5.84 9.59 6.79
C ALA A 115 -7.23 10.20 6.49
N LYS A 116 -8.15 10.24 7.48
CA LYS A 116 -9.56 10.62 7.27
C LYS A 116 -9.74 11.99 6.61
N ASN A 117 -8.94 12.98 7.03
CA ASN A 117 -9.05 14.35 6.50
C ASN A 117 -8.63 14.39 5.02
N LEU A 118 -7.52 13.74 4.67
CA LEU A 118 -7.05 13.66 3.29
C LEU A 118 -8.11 13.05 2.36
N VAL A 119 -8.76 11.96 2.79
CA VAL A 119 -9.82 11.33 1.99
C VAL A 119 -11.02 12.27 1.83
N ARG A 120 -11.40 12.98 2.88
CA ARG A 120 -12.48 13.97 2.84
C ARG A 120 -12.18 15.10 1.85
N ASP A 121 -10.94 15.59 1.85
CA ASP A 121 -10.53 16.71 1.00
C ASP A 121 -10.55 16.30 -0.48
N ILE A 122 -10.03 15.12 -0.81
CA ILE A 122 -10.09 14.55 -2.17
C ILE A 122 -11.53 14.40 -2.65
N ILE A 123 -12.40 13.82 -1.82
CA ILE A 123 -13.80 13.61 -2.18
C ILE A 123 -14.49 14.96 -2.40
N SER A 124 -14.30 15.91 -1.48
CA SER A 124 -14.89 17.25 -1.58
C SER A 124 -14.43 17.97 -2.85
N GLY A 125 -13.13 17.92 -3.16
CA GLY A 125 -12.57 18.50 -4.37
C GLY A 125 -13.18 17.91 -5.65
N ILE A 126 -13.37 16.58 -5.69
CA ILE A 126 -14.02 15.91 -6.82
C ILE A 126 -15.48 16.39 -6.98
N PHE A 127 -16.24 16.48 -5.88
CA PHE A 127 -17.64 16.93 -5.92
C PHE A 127 -17.79 18.38 -6.38
N ILE A 128 -16.91 19.28 -5.94
CA ILE A 128 -16.91 20.68 -6.39
C ILE A 128 -16.81 20.76 -7.93
N ILE A 129 -15.95 19.94 -8.53
CA ILE A 129 -15.76 19.92 -9.99
C ILE A 129 -16.91 19.22 -10.71
N LEU A 130 -17.33 18.04 -10.23
CA LEU A 130 -18.37 17.24 -10.89
C LEU A 130 -19.73 17.93 -10.88
N GLU A 131 -20.10 18.54 -9.76
CA GLU A 131 -21.34 19.29 -9.62
C GLU A 131 -21.20 20.72 -10.11
N ASN A 132 -19.99 21.12 -10.50
CA ASN A 132 -19.70 22.44 -11.01
C ASN A 132 -20.16 23.55 -10.04
N GLN A 133 -19.93 23.34 -8.74
CA GLN A 133 -20.35 24.29 -7.71
C GLN A 133 -19.57 25.61 -7.80
N ILE A 134 -18.29 25.53 -8.22
CA ILE A 134 -17.39 26.66 -8.37
C ILE A 134 -16.50 26.42 -9.58
N ARG A 135 -16.39 27.41 -10.47
CA ARG A 135 -15.49 27.38 -11.63
C ARG A 135 -14.30 28.32 -11.45
N VAL A 136 -13.23 28.02 -12.18
CA VAL A 136 -12.12 28.98 -12.35
C VAL A 136 -12.66 30.22 -13.06
N GLY A 137 -12.41 31.39 -12.47
CA GLY A 137 -12.96 32.67 -12.89
C GLY A 137 -14.20 33.14 -12.11
N ASP A 138 -14.84 32.26 -11.32
CA ASP A 138 -15.96 32.67 -10.48
C ASP A 138 -15.47 33.49 -9.28
N VAL A 139 -16.34 34.36 -8.75
CA VAL A 139 -16.12 35.01 -7.46
C VAL A 139 -16.88 34.22 -6.41
N ALA A 140 -16.15 33.67 -5.43
CA ALA A 140 -16.72 32.84 -4.39
C ALA A 140 -16.32 33.36 -3.00
N VAL A 141 -17.18 33.09 -2.02
CA VAL A 141 -16.90 33.33 -0.60
C VAL A 141 -16.71 31.99 0.10
N ILE A 142 -15.49 31.71 0.55
CA ILE A 142 -15.13 30.46 1.22
C ILE A 142 -14.61 30.79 2.61
N ASN A 143 -15.24 30.24 3.66
CA ASN A 143 -14.91 30.49 5.07
C ASN A 143 -14.78 32.00 5.40
N GLY A 144 -15.70 32.81 4.90
CA GLY A 144 -15.72 34.27 5.14
C GLY A 144 -14.72 35.09 4.34
N THR A 145 -13.95 34.47 3.44
CA THR A 145 -13.01 35.16 2.55
C THR A 145 -13.59 35.22 1.13
N SER A 146 -13.71 36.43 0.57
CA SER A 146 -14.23 36.66 -0.79
C SER A 146 -13.08 36.89 -1.77
N GLY A 147 -13.14 36.27 -2.96
CA GLY A 147 -12.14 36.47 -4.00
C GLY A 147 -12.51 35.77 -5.31
N ALA A 148 -11.76 36.08 -6.37
CA ALA A 148 -11.87 35.37 -7.64
C ALA A 148 -11.09 34.06 -7.59
N VAL A 149 -11.63 33.00 -8.18
CA VAL A 149 -11.05 31.66 -8.19
C VAL A 149 -10.03 31.56 -9.32
N GLU A 150 -8.75 31.50 -8.97
CA GLU A 150 -7.67 31.39 -9.97
C GLU A 150 -7.36 29.95 -10.37
N LYS A 151 -7.37 29.02 -9.40
CA LYS A 151 -7.04 27.60 -9.62
C LYS A 151 -7.80 26.72 -8.63
N ILE A 152 -8.18 25.53 -9.11
CA ILE A 152 -8.73 24.45 -8.29
C ILE A 152 -7.72 23.31 -8.31
N ASN A 153 -7.18 22.97 -7.14
CA ASN A 153 -6.25 21.85 -6.95
C ASN A 153 -6.87 20.83 -5.99
N PHE A 154 -6.39 19.59 -6.07
CA PHE A 154 -6.78 18.47 -5.22
C PHE A 154 -5.70 18.14 -4.19
#